data_AF-A0A3B8RG85-F1
#
_entry.id   AF-A0A3B8RG85-F1
#
_cell.length_a   1.000
_cell.length_b   1.000
_cell.length_c   1.000
_cell.angle_alpha   90.00
_cell.angle_beta   90.00
_cell.angle_gamma   90.00
#
_symmetry.space_group_name_H-M   'P 1'
#
loop_
_entity.id
_entity.type
_entity.pdbx_description
1 polymer ?
#
loop_
_entity_poly.entity_id
_entity_poly.type
_entity_poly.pdbx_seq_one_letter_code
_entity_poly.pdbx_strand_id
1 'polypeptide(L)'
;MVLMDKLKRLIKRIALSLELGRRISLNLLFLGIVGSVFWFLLADGEEDIEEKTVLVLTLQGRLVEAQTDNDQAQWFLDWFDDDKREVVLPTLLQSLRDAAKDPKITKALLLTDGFEGGGLASMDELAKGL
;
A
#
# COMPACT_ATOMS: atom_id res chain seq x y z
N MET A 1 27.58 -56.05 -24.60
CA MET A 1 27.94 -54.72 -24.05
C MET A 1 26.80 -53.70 -24.14
N VAL A 2 26.05 -53.62 -25.25
CA VAL A 2 25.00 -52.60 -25.49
C VAL A 2 23.77 -52.63 -24.55
N LEU A 3 23.36 -53.81 -24.07
CA LEU A 3 22.15 -53.94 -23.23
C LEU A 3 22.32 -53.32 -21.84
N MET A 4 23.51 -53.45 -21.27
CA MET A 4 23.84 -52.97 -19.92
C MET A 4 23.93 -51.44 -19.87
N ASP A 5 24.36 -50.81 -20.96
CA ASP A 5 24.40 -49.35 -21.10
C ASP A 5 23.00 -48.75 -21.28
N LYS A 6 22.09 -49.44 -21.99
CA LYS A 6 20.69 -49.01 -22.08
C LYS A 6 20.00 -49.05 -20.72
N LEU A 7 20.23 -50.11 -19.94
CA LEU A 7 19.64 -50.26 -18.60
C LEU A 7 20.15 -49.18 -17.63
N LYS A 8 21.47 -48.92 -17.61
CA LYS A 8 22.05 -47.85 -16.78
C LYS A 8 21.50 -46.47 -17.14
N ARG A 9 21.26 -46.19 -18.43
CA ARG A 9 20.66 -44.93 -18.88
C ARG A 9 19.19 -44.78 -18.45
N LEU A 10 18.42 -45.87 -18.43
CA LEU A 10 17.03 -45.86 -17.96
C LEU A 10 16.95 -45.62 -16.45
N ILE A 11 17.76 -46.32 -15.65
CA ILE A 11 17.81 -46.13 -14.20
C ILE A 11 18.24 -44.70 -13.86
N LYS A 12 19.25 -44.15 -14.57
CA LYS A 12 19.71 -42.77 -14.37
C LYS A 12 18.62 -41.74 -14.69
N ARG A 13 17.79 -41.98 -15.71
CA ARG A 13 16.67 -41.08 -16.05
C ARG A 13 15.58 -41.11 -14.98
N ILE A 14 15.23 -42.29 -14.47
CA ILE A 14 14.22 -42.44 -13.41
C ILE A 14 14.71 -41.79 -12.11
N ALA A 15 15.97 -42.01 -11.73
CA ALA A 15 16.57 -41.39 -10.55
C ALA A 15 16.57 -39.86 -10.67
N LEU A 16 16.92 -39.33 -11.85
CA LEU A 16 16.90 -37.88 -12.11
C LEU A 16 15.47 -37.32 -12.01
N SER A 17 14.47 -38.00 -12.57
CA SER A 17 13.06 -37.58 -12.47
C SER A 17 12.55 -37.58 -11.02
N LEU A 18 12.99 -38.54 -10.19
CA LEU A 18 12.64 -38.59 -8.77
C LEU A 18 13.30 -37.45 -7.98
N GLU A 19 14.55 -37.13 -8.28
CA GLU A 19 15.27 -36.01 -7.67
C GLU A 19 14.67 -34.64 -8.06
N LEU A 20 14.28 -34.49 -9.33
CA LEU A 20 13.54 -33.32 -9.81
C LEU A 20 12.18 -33.21 -9.14
N GLY A 21 11.43 -34.31 -9.04
CA GLY A 21 10.13 -34.34 -8.36
C GLY A 21 10.21 -33.91 -6.90
N ARG A 22 11.20 -34.41 -6.15
CA ARG A 22 11.44 -34.01 -4.75
C ARG A 22 11.84 -32.55 -4.60
N ARG A 23 12.65 -32.03 -5.52
CA ARG A 23 13.07 -30.62 -5.50
C ARG A 23 11.90 -29.69 -5.83
N ILE A 24 11.09 -30.06 -6.83
CA ILE A 24 9.90 -29.30 -7.24
C ILE A 24 8.85 -29.32 -6.14
N SER A 25 8.59 -30.47 -5.50
CA SER A 25 7.59 -30.56 -4.43
C SER A 25 7.95 -29.71 -3.21
N LEU A 26 9.22 -29.73 -2.78
CA LEU A 26 9.68 -28.88 -1.68
C LEU A 26 9.65 -27.40 -2.06
N ASN A 27 10.01 -27.06 -3.29
CA ASN A 27 9.97 -25.68 -3.75
C ASN A 27 8.52 -25.17 -3.90
N LEU A 28 7.59 -25.99 -4.36
CA LEU A 28 6.16 -25.66 -4.41
C LEU A 28 5.56 -25.54 -3.01
N LEU A 29 5.94 -26.41 -2.08
CA LEU A 29 5.55 -26.27 -0.67
C LEU A 29 6.06 -24.95 -0.10
N PHE A 30 7.35 -24.65 -0.30
CA PHE A 30 7.95 -23.40 0.15
C PHE A 30 7.28 -22.18 -0.47
N LEU A 31 7.06 -22.17 -1.79
CA LEU A 31 6.34 -21.11 -2.48
C LEU A 31 4.89 -20.99 -2.01
N GLY A 32 4.22 -22.11 -1.70
CA GLY A 32 2.87 -22.11 -1.15
C GLY A 32 2.82 -21.48 0.25
N ILE A 33 3.80 -21.80 1.11
CA ILE A 33 3.90 -21.19 2.44
C ILE A 33 4.19 -19.69 2.33
N VAL A 34 5.19 -19.29 1.54
CA VAL A 34 5.53 -17.89 1.32
C VAL A 34 4.35 -17.13 0.71
N GLY A 35 3.72 -17.70 -0.33
CA GLY A 35 2.54 -17.14 -0.98
C GLY A 35 1.36 -17.01 -0.02
N SER A 36 1.15 -17.97 0.88
CA SER A 36 0.13 -17.86 1.92
C SER A 36 0.42 -16.73 2.90
N VAL A 37 1.67 -16.54 3.31
CA VAL A 37 2.06 -15.41 4.18
C VAL A 37 1.79 -14.09 3.47
N PHE A 38 2.20 -13.95 2.22
CA PHE A 38 1.88 -12.77 1.42
C PHE A 38 0.37 -12.58 1.28
N TRP A 39 -0.38 -13.64 1.00
CA TRP A 39 -1.83 -13.56 0.91
C TRP A 39 -2.46 -13.03 2.20
N PHE A 40 -2.03 -13.50 3.38
CA PHE A 40 -2.53 -12.98 4.66
C PHE A 40 -2.10 -11.53 4.95
N LEU A 41 -0.94 -11.10 4.44
CA LEU A 41 -0.49 -9.71 4.60
C LEU A 41 -1.20 -8.74 3.64
N LEU A 42 -1.58 -9.20 2.44
CA LEU A 42 -2.26 -8.40 1.43
C LEU A 42 -3.78 -8.52 1.47
N ALA A 43 -4.33 -9.58 2.07
CA ALA A 43 -5.74 -9.70 2.35
C ALA A 43 -6.08 -8.75 3.49
N ASP A 44 -6.19 -7.46 3.15
CA ASP A 44 -6.90 -6.51 3.99
C ASP A 44 -8.33 -7.03 4.10
N GLY A 45 -8.77 -7.29 5.34
CA GLY A 45 -10.15 -7.68 5.56
C GLY A 45 -10.99 -6.52 5.09
N GLU A 46 -11.85 -6.73 4.09
CA GLU A 46 -12.89 -5.78 3.75
C GLU A 46 -13.87 -5.76 4.94
N GLU A 47 -13.47 -5.04 5.99
CA GLU A 47 -14.34 -4.68 7.09
C GLU A 47 -15.44 -3.86 6.45
N ASP A 48 -16.62 -4.47 6.41
CA ASP A 48 -17.81 -3.91 5.80
C ASP A 48 -18.02 -2.53 6.42
N ILE A 49 -17.86 -1.48 5.61
CA ILE A 49 -17.89 -0.11 6.10
C ILE A 49 -19.28 0.13 6.71
N GLU A 50 -19.33 0.10 8.04
CA GLU A 50 -20.56 0.21 8.83
C GLU A 50 -21.30 1.50 8.49
N GLU A 51 -22.62 1.49 8.67
CA GLU A 51 -23.39 2.71 8.52
C GLU A 51 -22.96 3.76 9.56
N LYS A 52 -22.81 5.02 9.15
CA LYS A 52 -22.44 6.18 9.98
C LYS A 52 -20.95 6.23 10.37
N THR A 53 -20.08 6.11 9.38
CA THR A 53 -18.64 6.29 9.58
C THR A 53 -18.23 7.73 9.79
N VAL A 54 -17.04 7.90 10.36
CA VAL A 54 -16.37 9.18 10.56
C VAL A 54 -15.17 9.22 9.61
N LEU A 55 -15.08 10.27 8.78
CA LEU A 55 -13.88 10.53 8.02
C LEU A 55 -12.79 11.06 8.96
N VAL A 56 -11.69 10.33 9.11
CA VAL A 56 -10.53 10.79 9.90
C VAL A 56 -9.44 11.26 8.95
N LEU A 57 -9.12 12.55 8.99
CA LEU A 57 -8.04 13.16 8.21
C LEU A 57 -6.93 13.60 9.17
N THR A 58 -5.71 13.11 8.93
CA THR A 58 -4.55 13.52 9.72
C THR A 58 -3.75 14.54 8.94
N LEU A 59 -3.78 15.80 9.38
CA LEU A 59 -3.07 16.90 8.74
C LEU A 59 -1.64 16.97 9.28
N GLN A 60 -0.66 16.78 8.39
CA GLN A 60 0.75 16.74 8.75
C GLN A 60 1.55 17.70 7.86
N GLY A 61 2.28 18.62 8.50
CA GLY A 61 3.10 19.63 7.87
C GLY A 61 2.32 20.86 7.42
N ARG A 62 2.85 21.56 6.39
CA ARG A 62 2.39 22.90 5.97
C ARG A 62 1.28 22.83 4.93
N LEU A 63 0.29 23.71 5.03
CA LEU A 63 -0.76 23.90 4.03
C LEU A 63 -0.21 24.65 2.80
N VAL A 64 -0.30 24.02 1.64
CA VAL A 64 0.19 24.53 0.34
C VAL A 64 -0.91 24.47 -0.72
N GLU A 65 -0.87 25.39 -1.69
CA GLU A 65 -1.83 25.41 -2.81
C GLU A 65 -1.55 24.33 -3.85
N ALA A 66 -0.27 24.08 -4.11
CA ALA A 66 0.19 23.05 -5.02
C ALA A 66 1.29 22.26 -4.31
N GLN A 67 1.29 20.95 -4.51
CA GLN A 67 2.38 20.10 -4.04
C GLN A 67 3.67 20.57 -4.72
N THR A 68 4.75 20.67 -3.94
CA THR A 68 6.07 20.92 -4.51
C THR A 68 6.40 19.78 -5.48
N ASP A 69 6.64 20.10 -6.75
CA ASP A 69 7.02 19.13 -7.78
C ASP A 69 8.31 18.44 -7.35
N ASN A 70 8.17 17.22 -6.86
CA ASN A 70 9.28 16.43 -6.42
C ASN A 70 9.63 15.45 -7.54
N ASP A 71 10.87 15.49 -8.02
CA ASP A 71 11.35 14.52 -9.01
C ASP A 71 11.06 13.09 -8.52
N GLN A 72 10.80 12.16 -9.46
CA GLN A 72 10.61 10.73 -9.14
C GLN A 72 11.81 10.08 -8.43
N ALA A 73 12.93 10.80 -8.23
CA ALA A 73 14.04 10.34 -7.40
C ALA A 73 13.96 10.82 -5.92
N GLN A 74 13.20 11.88 -5.63
CA GLN A 74 13.15 12.54 -4.32
C GLN A 74 12.05 12.00 -3.40
N TRP A 75 10.98 11.40 -3.95
CA TRP A 75 9.88 10.83 -3.12
C TRP A 75 10.37 9.79 -2.10
N PHE A 76 11.41 9.00 -2.43
CA PHE A 76 11.98 8.02 -1.50
C PHE A 76 12.73 8.69 -0.35
N LEU A 77 13.37 9.84 -0.60
CA LEU A 77 14.09 10.60 0.42
C LEU A 77 13.11 11.32 1.35
N ASP A 78 12.04 11.90 0.78
CA ASP A 78 11.01 12.60 1.54
C ASP A 78 10.18 11.65 2.42
N TRP A 79 10.14 10.35 2.11
CA TRP A 79 9.54 9.36 3.00
C TRP A 79 10.32 9.18 4.31
N PHE A 80 11.62 9.49 4.34
CA PHE A 80 12.43 9.47 5.56
C PHE A 80 12.55 10.85 6.22
N ASP A 81 12.10 11.91 5.56
CA ASP A 81 12.22 13.29 6.03
C ASP A 81 10.84 13.81 6.50
N ASP A 82 10.58 13.63 7.80
CA ASP A 82 9.27 13.91 8.41
C ASP A 82 8.90 15.41 8.39
N ASP A 83 9.88 16.28 8.13
CA ASP A 83 9.79 17.75 8.06
C ASP A 83 9.27 18.28 6.71
N LYS A 84 9.20 17.44 5.66
CA LYS A 84 8.75 17.85 4.32
C LYS A 84 7.30 17.49 4.00
N ARG A 85 6.48 17.23 5.01
CA ARG A 85 5.08 16.90 4.78
C ARG A 85 4.32 18.17 4.36
N GLU A 86 3.56 18.04 3.27
CA GLU A 86 2.75 19.11 2.72
C GLU A 86 1.28 18.67 2.67
N VAL A 87 0.39 19.53 3.15
CA VAL A 87 -1.05 19.37 3.03
C VAL A 87 -1.52 20.22 1.84
N VAL A 88 -1.97 19.57 0.78
CA VAL A 88 -2.42 20.28 -0.44
C VAL A 88 -3.87 20.73 -0.26
N LEU A 89 -4.10 22.05 -0.25
CA LEU A 89 -5.42 22.65 0.01
C LEU A 89 -6.51 22.16 -0.97
N PRO A 90 -6.31 22.20 -2.30
CA PRO A 90 -7.33 21.72 -3.24
C PRO A 90 -7.77 20.28 -3.00
N THR A 91 -6.80 19.40 -2.71
CA THR A 91 -7.02 17.98 -2.43
C THR A 91 -7.77 17.78 -1.11
N LEU A 92 -7.36 18.51 -0.06
CA LEU A 92 -8.04 18.49 1.23
C LEU A 92 -9.50 18.92 1.08
N LEU A 93 -9.76 20.05 0.42
CA LEU A 93 -11.12 20.53 0.16
C LEU A 93 -11.93 19.55 -0.69
N GLN A 94 -11.30 18.89 -1.66
CA GLN A 94 -11.98 17.86 -2.46
C GLN A 94 -12.40 16.67 -1.62
N SER A 95 -11.50 16.16 -0.75
CA SER A 95 -11.82 15.04 0.15
C SER A 95 -12.99 15.36 1.07
N LEU A 96 -13.05 16.59 1.61
CA LEU A 96 -14.16 17.05 2.45
C LEU A 96 -15.47 17.17 1.65
N ARG A 97 -15.42 17.69 0.43
CA ARG A 97 -16.61 17.79 -0.45
C ARG A 97 -17.15 16.43 -0.86
N ASP A 98 -16.27 15.48 -1.14
CA ASP A 98 -16.67 14.14 -1.54
C ASP A 98 -17.25 13.40 -0.33
N ALA A 99 -16.68 13.58 0.85
CA ALA A 99 -17.21 13.06 2.09
C ALA A 99 -18.57 13.67 2.47
N ALA A 100 -18.78 14.96 2.21
CA ALA A 100 -20.06 15.61 2.44
C ALA A 100 -21.19 15.08 1.53
N LYS A 101 -20.85 14.44 0.41
CA LYS A 101 -21.82 13.82 -0.52
C LYS A 101 -22.08 12.34 -0.19
N ASP A 102 -21.23 11.71 0.62
CA ASP A 102 -21.36 10.30 0.95
C ASP A 102 -22.40 10.11 2.08
N PRO A 103 -23.51 9.39 1.83
CA PRO A 103 -24.54 9.16 2.86
C PRO A 103 -24.05 8.29 4.02
N LYS A 104 -22.94 7.56 3.88
CA LYS A 104 -22.36 6.75 4.97
C LYS A 104 -21.53 7.59 5.94
N ILE A 105 -20.99 8.73 5.51
CA ILE A 105 -20.12 9.57 6.33
C ILE A 105 -20.98 10.59 7.07
N THR A 106 -20.93 10.55 8.41
CA THR A 106 -21.75 11.44 9.25
C THR A 106 -20.96 12.59 9.86
N LYS A 107 -19.65 12.43 10.02
CA LYS A 107 -18.76 13.42 10.65
C LYS A 107 -17.39 13.37 10.02
N ALA A 108 -16.68 14.50 10.07
CA ALA A 108 -15.25 14.58 9.78
C ALA A 108 -14.48 14.92 11.07
N LEU A 109 -13.38 14.21 11.31
CA LEU A 109 -12.43 14.47 12.38
C LEU A 109 -11.09 14.86 11.74
N LEU A 110 -10.65 16.09 12.01
CA LEU A 110 -9.36 16.61 11.57
C LEU A 110 -8.39 16.50 12.73
N LEU A 111 -7.38 15.64 12.59
CA LEU A 111 -6.27 15.54 13.54
C LEU A 111 -5.19 16.53 13.11
N THR A 112 -4.95 17.54 13.92
CA THR A 112 -4.07 18.68 13.62
C THR A 112 -2.76 18.65 14.38
N ASP A 113 -2.41 17.54 15.03
CA ASP A 113 -1.23 17.43 15.91
C ASP A 113 0.09 17.74 15.18
N GLY A 114 0.17 17.41 13.89
CA GLY A 114 1.31 17.71 13.03
C GLY A 114 1.08 18.88 12.08
N PHE A 115 -0.02 19.63 12.21
CA PHE A 115 -0.38 20.67 11.24
C PHE A 115 0.31 21.99 11.56
N GLU A 116 1.15 22.47 10.63
CA GLU A 116 1.93 23.70 10.81
C GLU A 116 1.17 24.97 10.38
N GLY A 117 -0.02 24.81 9.77
CA GLY A 117 -0.75 25.92 9.16
C GLY A 117 -0.22 26.26 7.76
N GLY A 118 -0.65 27.40 7.22
CA GLY A 118 -0.16 27.91 5.93
C GLY A 118 -0.45 29.40 5.75
N GLY A 119 -0.50 29.86 4.50
CA GLY A 119 -0.83 31.25 4.20
C GLY A 119 -2.20 31.64 4.74
N LEU A 120 -2.36 32.89 5.19
CA LEU A 120 -3.64 33.41 5.71
C LEU A 120 -4.80 33.23 4.73
N ALA A 121 -4.54 33.38 3.43
CA ALA A 121 -5.53 33.16 2.38
C ALA A 121 -5.97 31.68 2.31
N SER A 122 -5.01 30.76 2.26
CA SER A 122 -5.27 29.31 2.23
C SER A 122 -5.98 28.82 3.50
N MET A 123 -5.67 29.43 4.65
CA MET A 123 -6.35 29.13 5.93
C MET A 123 -7.79 29.65 5.96
N ASP A 124 -8.05 30.85 5.43
CA ASP A 124 -9.40 31.39 5.28
C ASP A 124 -10.25 30.56 4.31
N GLU A 125 -9.64 30.08 3.21
CA GLU A 125 -10.30 29.18 2.28
C GLU A 125 -10.62 27.82 2.91
N LEU A 126 -9.67 27.23 3.66
CA LEU A 126 -9.92 26.01 4.42
C LEU A 126 -11.07 26.20 5.41
N ALA A 127 -11.10 27.31 6.15
CA ALA A 127 -12.16 27.61 7.10
C ALA A 127 -13.55 27.74 6.45
N LYS A 128 -13.63 28.23 5.21
CA LYS A 128 -14.87 28.30 4.43
C LYS A 128 -15.32 26.95 3.88
N GLY A 129 -14.42 25.98 3.78
CA GLY A 129 -14.69 24.64 3.27
C GLY A 129 -15.14 23.63 4.32
N LEU A 130 -15.12 24.01 5.61
CA LEU A 130 -15.60 23.24 6.76
C LEU A 130 -17.06 23.58 7.06
#